data_AF-A0A7S2NWY2-F1
#
_entry.id   AF-A0A7S2NWY2-F1
#
_cell.length_a   1.000
_cell.length_b   1.000
_cell.length_c   1.000
_cell.angle_alpha   90.00
_cell.angle_beta   90.00
_cell.angle_gamma   90.00
#
_symmetry.space_group_name_H-M   'P 1'
#
loop_
_entity.id
_entity.type
_entity.pdbx_description
1 polymer ?
#
loop_
_entity_poly.entity_id
_entity_poly.type
_entity_poly.pdbx_seq_one_letter_code
_entity_poly.pdbx_strand_id
1 'polypeptide(L)'
;MLRLMRLCRLFRFRKLAEVAARIFDSCHSEKGLMLAKIASLVCVIVWLNHYIACVWFSMGNVVMDSGETWLSLIQASDTSALHYYAASFHWSVCQFTPSTNDIGPTNAAERGFACVVVLLALVTFSSFLGKMTSAMTQLINLNAVKWQSEAVLRKFMRDNSVSSSLARQIWRTYRFQTSSMEVKLRKQDIECMMTLPLKLQMKISAELYKPALQHMPVFAKAASTYADELPLIAHYTLTEHLGSPLQEVFH
;
A
#
# COMPACT_ATOMS: atom_id res chain seq x y z
N MET A 1 -5.64 -33.30 -5.04
CA MET A 1 -5.94 -33.20 -3.59
C MET A 1 -4.67 -32.96 -2.74
N LEU A 2 -3.73 -33.90 -2.58
CA LEU A 2 -2.49 -33.67 -1.75
C LEU A 2 -1.45 -32.68 -2.34
N ARG A 3 -1.52 -32.34 -3.63
CA ARG A 3 -0.62 -31.36 -4.27
C ARG A 3 -1.04 -29.89 -4.06
N LEU A 4 -2.35 -29.62 -3.85
CA LEU A 4 -2.84 -28.26 -3.55
C LEU A 4 -2.76 -27.92 -2.06
N MET A 5 -2.80 -28.90 -1.15
CA MET A 5 -2.46 -28.67 0.27
C MET A 5 -0.98 -28.28 0.48
N ARG A 6 -0.07 -28.56 -0.48
CA ARG A 6 1.29 -27.99 -0.47
C ARG A 6 1.34 -26.49 -0.79
N LEU A 7 0.28 -25.93 -1.38
CA LEU A 7 0.09 -24.49 -1.57
C LEU A 7 -0.53 -23.82 -0.34
N CYS A 8 -1.19 -24.59 0.54
CA CYS A 8 -1.47 -24.24 1.94
C CYS A 8 -0.18 -24.28 2.79
N ARG A 9 0.86 -23.64 2.28
CA ARG A 9 2.03 -23.18 3.04
C ARG A 9 1.54 -22.04 3.95
N LEU A 10 0.69 -22.40 4.92
CA LEU A 10 0.07 -21.56 5.96
C LEU A 10 1.12 -20.76 6.77
N PHE A 11 2.40 -21.15 6.72
CA PHE A 11 3.54 -20.38 7.24
C PHE A 11 3.87 -19.09 6.48
N ARG A 12 3.33 -18.89 5.28
CA ARG A 12 3.55 -17.66 4.52
C ARG A 12 2.51 -16.59 4.72
N PHE A 13 1.44 -16.73 5.50
CA PHE A 13 0.65 -15.55 5.86
C PHE A 13 1.48 -14.60 6.73
N ARG A 14 2.17 -15.13 7.75
CA ARG A 14 3.19 -14.37 8.50
C ARG A 14 4.27 -13.83 7.57
N LYS A 15 4.80 -14.64 6.65
CA LYS A 15 5.82 -14.18 5.69
C LYS A 15 5.30 -13.14 4.69
N LEU A 16 4.04 -13.21 4.27
CA LEU A 16 3.38 -12.24 3.39
C LEU A 16 3.09 -10.96 4.16
N ALA A 17 2.64 -11.06 5.41
CA ALA A 17 2.46 -9.93 6.31
C ALA A 17 3.81 -9.27 6.62
N GLU A 18 4.88 -10.06 6.81
CA GLU A 18 6.24 -9.58 7.04
C GLU A 18 6.86 -8.99 5.78
N VAL A 19 6.64 -9.59 4.61
CA VAL A 19 7.07 -9.02 3.32
C VAL A 19 6.27 -7.76 3.00
N ALA A 20 4.96 -7.74 3.27
CA ALA A 20 4.15 -6.54 3.14
C ALA A 20 4.65 -5.47 4.12
N ALA A 21 4.93 -5.81 5.38
CA ALA A 21 5.54 -4.91 6.36
C ALA A 21 6.88 -4.38 5.88
N ARG A 22 7.78 -5.22 5.37
CA ARG A 22 9.06 -4.79 4.78
C ARG A 22 8.87 -3.88 3.57
N ILE A 23 7.89 -4.15 2.72
CA ILE A 23 7.54 -3.31 1.57
C ILE A 23 6.97 -1.97 2.07
N PHE A 24 6.14 -1.97 3.11
CA PHE A 24 5.61 -0.78 3.76
C PHE A 24 6.76 0.05 4.38
N ASP A 25 7.65 -0.58 5.12
CA ASP A 25 8.81 0.04 5.78
C ASP A 25 9.84 0.57 4.76
N SER A 26 9.94 -0.07 3.59
CA SER A 26 10.80 0.39 2.50
C SER A 26 10.14 1.47 1.64
N CYS A 27 8.83 1.66 1.76
CA CYS A 27 8.08 2.63 0.98
C CYS A 27 8.08 3.99 1.69
N HIS A 28 9.00 4.85 1.25
CA HIS A 28 9.12 6.21 1.77
C HIS A 28 8.08 7.17 1.17
N SER A 29 7.32 6.73 0.16
CA SER A 29 6.25 7.53 -0.45
C SER A 29 4.92 7.23 0.20
N GLU A 30 4.26 8.26 0.75
CA GLU A 30 2.93 8.14 1.34
C GLU A 30 1.91 7.53 0.37
N LYS A 31 1.95 7.90 -0.91
CA LYS A 31 1.07 7.34 -1.95
C LYS A 31 1.32 5.85 -2.17
N GLY A 32 2.58 5.45 -2.20
CA GLY A 32 2.97 4.04 -2.36
C GLY A 32 2.55 3.19 -1.16
N LEU A 33 2.71 3.73 0.05
CA LEU A 33 2.23 3.11 1.29
C LEU A 33 0.71 2.87 1.25
N MET A 34 -0.07 3.85 0.79
CA MET A 34 -1.52 3.72 0.68
C MET A 34 -1.95 2.70 -0.37
N LEU A 35 -1.30 2.68 -1.54
CA LEU A 35 -1.58 1.69 -2.57
C LEU A 35 -1.26 0.26 -2.09
N ALA A 36 -0.14 0.07 -1.40
CA ALA A 36 0.23 -1.21 -0.82
C ALA A 36 -0.80 -1.67 0.24
N LYS A 37 -1.40 -0.76 1.02
CA LYS A 37 -2.45 -1.09 2.00
C LYS A 37 -3.68 -1.63 1.27
N ILE A 38 -4.15 -0.95 0.24
CA ILE A 38 -5.30 -1.39 -0.57
C ILE A 38 -5.02 -2.75 -1.23
N ALA A 39 -3.84 -2.91 -1.85
CA ALA A 39 -3.44 -4.17 -2.47
C ALA A 39 -3.42 -5.33 -1.46
N SER A 40 -2.90 -5.10 -0.25
CA SER A 40 -2.88 -6.11 0.80
C SER A 40 -4.28 -6.58 1.21
N LEU A 41 -5.25 -5.66 1.25
CA LEU A 41 -6.65 -5.97 1.57
C LEU A 41 -7.30 -6.83 0.48
N VAL A 42 -7.06 -6.50 -0.80
CA VAL A 42 -7.54 -7.29 -1.95
C VAL A 42 -6.95 -8.70 -1.92
N CYS A 43 -5.64 -8.84 -1.65
CA CYS A 43 -4.99 -10.15 -1.54
C CYS A 43 -5.64 -11.02 -0.44
N VAL A 44 -6.02 -10.44 0.70
CA VAL A 44 -6.71 -11.17 1.78
C VAL A 44 -8.08 -11.68 1.32
N ILE A 45 -8.85 -10.89 0.57
CA ILE A 45 -10.16 -11.31 0.03
C ILE A 45 -10.00 -12.46 -0.98
N VAL A 46 -9.07 -12.33 -1.93
CA VAL A 46 -8.81 -13.38 -2.92
C VAL A 46 -8.39 -14.68 -2.25
N TRP A 47 -7.55 -14.57 -1.22
CA TRP A 47 -7.12 -15.71 -0.43
C TRP A 47 -8.31 -16.36 0.28
N LEU A 48 -9.14 -15.59 1.00
CA LEU A 48 -10.32 -16.14 1.68
C LEU A 48 -11.29 -16.84 0.71
N ASN A 49 -11.56 -16.23 -0.44
CA ASN A 49 -12.42 -16.80 -1.48
C ASN A 49 -11.85 -18.10 -2.06
N HIS A 50 -10.53 -18.21 -2.20
CA HIS A 50 -9.89 -19.45 -2.63
C HIS A 50 -10.17 -20.61 -1.66
N TYR A 51 -10.07 -20.37 -0.34
CA TYR A 51 -10.37 -21.42 0.65
C TYR A 51 -11.84 -21.81 0.63
N ILE A 52 -12.73 -20.83 0.62
CA ILE A 52 -14.18 -21.08 0.56
C ILE A 52 -14.53 -21.88 -0.71
N ALA A 53 -13.98 -21.50 -1.87
CA ALA A 53 -14.15 -22.22 -3.12
C ALA A 53 -13.62 -23.66 -3.06
N CYS A 54 -12.46 -23.89 -2.44
CA CYS A 54 -11.92 -25.24 -2.25
C CYS A 54 -12.79 -26.10 -1.33
N VAL A 55 -13.34 -25.53 -0.25
CA VAL A 55 -14.28 -26.25 0.63
C VAL A 55 -15.57 -26.54 -0.13
N TRP A 56 -16.11 -25.57 -0.88
CA TRP A 56 -17.30 -25.74 -1.72
C TRP A 56 -17.16 -26.89 -2.72
N PHE A 57 -16.02 -26.94 -3.44
CA PHE A 57 -15.66 -28.07 -4.31
C PHE A 57 -15.55 -29.40 -3.58
N SER A 58 -14.92 -29.40 -2.40
CA SER A 58 -14.80 -30.61 -1.59
C SER A 58 -16.16 -31.13 -1.12
N MET A 59 -17.09 -30.25 -0.77
CA MET A 59 -18.44 -30.64 -0.35
C MET A 59 -19.21 -31.30 -1.49
N GLY A 60 -19.13 -30.74 -2.71
CA GLY A 60 -19.79 -31.32 -3.87
C GLY A 60 -19.22 -32.68 -4.26
N ASN A 61 -17.92 -32.92 -4.05
CA ASN A 61 -17.27 -34.20 -4.36
C ASN A 61 -17.50 -35.29 -3.30
N VAL A 62 -17.49 -34.95 -2.01
CA VAL A 62 -17.71 -35.92 -0.92
C VAL A 62 -19.18 -36.35 -0.84
N VAL A 63 -20.11 -35.44 -1.08
CA VAL A 63 -21.55 -35.73 -0.98
C VAL A 63 -22.09 -36.41 -2.25
N MET A 64 -21.38 -36.33 -3.38
CA MET A 64 -21.76 -37.02 -4.64
C MET A 64 -21.83 -38.54 -4.46
N ASP A 65 -21.03 -39.11 -3.57
CA ASP A 65 -21.09 -40.53 -3.20
C ASP A 65 -22.36 -40.89 -2.38
N SER A 66 -23.15 -39.89 -1.97
CA SER A 66 -24.30 -40.03 -1.05
C SER A 66 -25.62 -39.35 -1.50
N GLY A 67 -25.63 -38.58 -2.60
CA GLY A 67 -26.83 -37.90 -3.12
C GLY A 67 -26.55 -36.80 -4.16
N GLU A 68 -27.58 -36.04 -4.57
CA GLU A 68 -27.45 -34.90 -5.49
C GLU A 68 -26.69 -33.73 -4.84
N THR A 69 -25.69 -33.21 -5.54
CA THR A 69 -24.84 -32.08 -5.10
C THR A 69 -24.85 -30.97 -6.13
N TRP A 70 -24.35 -29.79 -5.77
CA TRP A 70 -24.19 -28.72 -6.77
C TRP A 70 -23.33 -29.12 -7.98
N LEU A 71 -22.44 -30.11 -7.83
CA LEU A 71 -21.63 -30.66 -8.91
C LEU A 71 -22.47 -31.34 -10.00
N SER A 72 -23.60 -31.95 -9.62
CA SER A 72 -24.49 -32.64 -10.59
C SER A 72 -25.17 -31.65 -11.54
N LEU A 73 -25.36 -30.39 -11.13
CA LEU A 73 -25.91 -29.33 -11.97
C LEU A 73 -24.97 -28.90 -13.11
N ILE A 74 -23.67 -29.18 -13.00
CA ILE A 74 -22.63 -28.76 -13.96
C ILE A 74 -22.16 -29.94 -14.83
N GLN A 75 -22.57 -31.17 -14.53
CA GLN A 75 -22.18 -32.37 -15.28
C GLN A 75 -22.89 -32.44 -16.65
N ALA A 76 -22.53 -31.51 -17.55
CA ALA A 76 -22.67 -31.68 -19.00
C ALA A 76 -21.27 -31.97 -19.55
N SER A 77 -21.01 -33.25 -19.84
CA SER A 77 -19.93 -33.80 -20.68
C SER A 77 -18.61 -33.00 -20.73
N ASP A 78 -17.61 -33.47 -19.97
CA ASP A 78 -16.18 -33.17 -20.15
C ASP A 78 -15.70 -31.76 -19.74
N THR A 79 -15.98 -31.39 -18.48
CA THR A 79 -15.50 -30.12 -17.90
C THR A 79 -14.11 -30.25 -17.28
N SER A 80 -13.21 -29.34 -17.66
CA SER A 80 -11.84 -29.29 -17.15
C SER A 80 -11.79 -28.99 -15.64
N ALA A 81 -10.72 -29.42 -14.94
CA ALA A 81 -10.51 -29.06 -13.53
C ALA A 81 -10.46 -27.54 -13.28
N LEU A 82 -10.04 -26.77 -14.30
CA LEU A 82 -10.07 -25.31 -14.25
C LEU A 82 -11.49 -24.77 -14.23
N HIS A 83 -12.42 -25.39 -14.97
CA HIS A 83 -13.83 -25.00 -15.01
C HIS A 83 -14.48 -25.17 -13.63
N TYR A 84 -14.28 -26.32 -12.97
CA TYR A 84 -14.78 -26.54 -11.61
C TYR A 84 -14.19 -25.57 -10.58
N TYR A 85 -12.89 -25.26 -10.69
CA TYR A 85 -12.27 -24.26 -9.84
C TYR A 85 -12.85 -22.87 -10.08
N ALA A 86 -12.99 -22.46 -11.34
CA ALA A 86 -13.55 -21.16 -11.72
C ALA A 86 -15.00 -21.01 -11.25
N ALA A 87 -15.84 -22.04 -11.44
CA ALA A 87 -17.21 -22.07 -10.95
C ALA A 87 -17.26 -21.96 -9.41
N SER A 88 -16.45 -22.75 -8.69
CA SER A 88 -16.38 -22.70 -7.22
C SER A 88 -15.91 -21.34 -6.71
N PHE A 89 -14.92 -20.74 -7.39
CA PHE A 89 -14.39 -19.43 -7.04
C PHE A 89 -15.39 -18.31 -7.32
N HIS A 90 -16.08 -18.36 -8.47
CA HIS A 90 -17.17 -17.46 -8.79
C HIS A 90 -18.29 -17.55 -7.74
N TRP A 91 -18.69 -18.76 -7.35
CA TRP A 91 -19.68 -18.96 -6.29
C TRP A 91 -19.29 -18.32 -4.97
N SER A 92 -18.03 -18.51 -4.57
CA SER A 92 -17.49 -17.88 -3.36
C SER A 92 -17.55 -16.36 -3.44
N VAL A 93 -17.11 -15.76 -4.56
CA VAL A 93 -17.09 -14.30 -4.74
C VAL A 93 -18.51 -13.72 -4.70
N CYS A 94 -19.49 -14.41 -5.29
CA CYS A 94 -20.89 -14.00 -5.25
C CYS A 94 -21.48 -13.94 -3.82
N GLN A 95 -20.87 -14.61 -2.83
CA GLN A 95 -21.29 -14.50 -1.43
C GLN A 95 -20.86 -13.18 -0.77
N PHE A 96 -19.76 -12.56 -1.24
CA PHE A 96 -19.25 -11.28 -0.74
C PHE A 96 -19.88 -10.09 -1.43
N THR A 97 -20.10 -10.22 -2.73
CA THR A 97 -20.79 -9.24 -3.56
C THR A 97 -21.98 -9.95 -4.19
N PRO A 98 -23.20 -9.78 -3.66
CA PRO A 98 -24.40 -10.41 -4.18
C PRO A 98 -24.48 -10.21 -5.69
N SER A 99 -24.25 -11.30 -6.41
CA SER A 99 -24.21 -11.35 -7.86
C SER A 99 -24.92 -12.63 -8.28
N THR A 100 -25.45 -12.63 -9.51
CA THR A 100 -26.08 -13.82 -10.07
C THR A 100 -25.07 -14.95 -10.13
N ASN A 101 -25.50 -16.12 -9.67
CA ASN A 101 -24.72 -17.33 -9.72
C ASN A 101 -25.61 -18.45 -10.25
N ASP A 102 -25.07 -19.20 -11.20
CA ASP A 102 -25.69 -20.33 -11.87
C ASP A 102 -25.63 -21.61 -11.04
N ILE A 103 -24.78 -21.64 -10.00
CA ILE A 103 -24.58 -22.81 -9.15
C ILE A 103 -25.03 -22.50 -7.71
N GLY A 104 -25.75 -23.42 -7.08
CA GLY A 104 -26.36 -23.22 -5.77
C GLY A 104 -26.46 -24.50 -4.95
N PRO A 105 -26.72 -24.39 -3.63
CA PRO A 105 -26.77 -25.54 -2.74
C PRO A 105 -28.00 -26.42 -3.02
N THR A 106 -27.80 -27.70 -3.27
CA THR A 106 -28.86 -28.67 -3.57
C THR A 106 -29.32 -29.44 -2.32
N ASN A 107 -28.43 -29.62 -1.33
CA ASN A 107 -28.70 -30.36 -0.11
C ASN A 107 -28.58 -29.52 1.17
N ALA A 108 -29.04 -30.07 2.31
CA ALA A 108 -29.07 -29.36 3.59
C ALA A 108 -27.67 -28.97 4.12
N ALA A 109 -26.65 -29.81 3.87
CA ALA A 109 -25.28 -29.52 4.29
C ALA A 109 -24.69 -28.35 3.51
N GLU A 110 -24.83 -28.34 2.18
CA GLU A 110 -24.43 -27.24 1.31
C GLU A 110 -25.17 -25.94 1.67
N ARG A 111 -26.47 -26.03 1.98
CA ARG A 111 -27.27 -24.87 2.44
C ARG A 111 -26.74 -24.31 3.76
N GLY A 112 -26.47 -25.19 4.74
CA GLY A 112 -25.90 -24.78 6.02
C GLY A 112 -24.54 -24.09 5.87
N PHE A 113 -23.66 -24.64 5.03
CA PHE A 113 -22.39 -24.01 4.70
C PHE A 113 -22.56 -22.65 4.01
N ALA A 114 -23.46 -22.55 3.03
CA ALA A 114 -23.76 -21.29 2.34
C ALA A 114 -24.22 -20.20 3.32
N CYS A 115 -25.11 -20.53 4.28
CA CYS A 115 -25.53 -19.59 5.31
C CYS A 115 -24.36 -19.07 6.16
N VAL A 116 -23.46 -19.97 6.58
CA VAL A 116 -22.26 -19.59 7.36
C VAL A 116 -21.34 -18.68 6.53
N VAL A 117 -21.13 -19.02 5.26
CA VAL A 117 -20.29 -18.23 4.35
C VAL A 117 -20.88 -16.84 4.13
N VAL A 118 -22.18 -16.69 3.92
CA VAL A 118 -22.83 -15.38 3.76
C VAL A 118 -22.67 -14.51 5.00
N LEU A 119 -22.84 -15.06 6.21
CA LEU A 119 -22.63 -14.31 7.45
C LEU A 119 -21.18 -13.85 7.62
N LEU A 120 -20.22 -14.73 7.32
CA LEU A 120 -18.80 -14.40 7.33
C LEU A 120 -18.49 -13.33 6.27
N ALA A 121 -19.04 -13.48 5.07
CA ALA A 121 -18.84 -12.57 3.95
C ALA A 121 -19.34 -11.16 4.29
N LEU A 122 -20.51 -11.04 4.94
CA LEU A 122 -21.05 -9.77 5.40
C LEU A 122 -20.06 -9.03 6.32
N VAL A 123 -19.59 -9.67 7.40
CA VAL A 123 -18.67 -9.05 8.37
C VAL A 123 -17.34 -8.66 7.71
N THR A 124 -16.81 -9.55 6.87
CA THR A 124 -15.51 -9.36 6.24
C THR A 124 -15.56 -8.26 5.18
N PHE A 125 -16.62 -8.23 4.36
CA PHE A 125 -16.82 -7.24 3.32
C PHE A 125 -17.09 -5.85 3.88
N SER A 126 -17.92 -5.72 4.93
CA SER A 126 -18.11 -4.44 5.62
C SER A 126 -16.80 -3.88 6.19
N SER A 127 -15.99 -4.74 6.81
CA SER A 127 -14.67 -4.35 7.33
C SER A 127 -13.69 -3.94 6.23
N PHE A 128 -13.72 -4.66 5.10
CA PHE A 128 -12.91 -4.33 3.92
C PHE A 128 -13.28 -2.96 3.35
N LEU A 129 -14.56 -2.70 3.13
CA LEU A 129 -15.05 -1.42 2.62
C LEU A 129 -14.63 -0.28 3.53
N GLY A 130 -14.80 -0.41 4.85
CA GLY A 130 -14.38 0.62 5.81
C GLY A 130 -12.90 0.96 5.72
N LYS A 131 -12.03 -0.05 5.61
CA LYS A 131 -10.58 0.14 5.45
C LYS A 131 -10.23 0.76 4.09
N MET A 132 -10.90 0.34 3.01
CA MET A 132 -10.72 0.89 1.68
C MET A 132 -11.13 2.36 1.61
N THR A 133 -12.30 2.71 2.14
CA THR A 133 -12.78 4.09 2.20
C THR A 133 -11.83 4.95 3.04
N SER A 134 -11.42 4.50 4.22
CA SER A 134 -10.45 5.23 5.04
C SER A 134 -9.14 5.48 4.28
N ALA A 135 -8.64 4.47 3.56
CA ALA A 135 -7.43 4.61 2.75
C ALA A 135 -7.61 5.60 1.59
N MET A 136 -8.75 5.57 0.91
CA MET A 136 -9.08 6.54 -0.13
C MET A 136 -9.22 7.96 0.42
N THR A 137 -9.91 8.15 1.54
CA THR A 137 -10.05 9.45 2.19
C THR A 137 -8.70 10.03 2.59
N GLN A 138 -7.81 9.22 3.16
CA GLN A 138 -6.44 9.64 3.46
C GLN A 138 -5.70 10.11 2.20
N LEU A 139 -5.78 9.37 1.09
CA LEU A 139 -5.15 9.75 -0.18
C LEU A 139 -5.71 11.06 -0.75
N ILE A 140 -7.03 11.27 -0.64
CA ILE A 140 -7.68 12.52 -1.03
C ILE A 140 -7.19 13.67 -0.15
N ASN A 141 -7.13 13.48 1.16
CA ASN A 141 -6.68 14.49 2.12
C ASN A 141 -5.23 14.92 1.90
N LEU A 142 -4.33 14.00 1.52
CA LEU A 142 -2.94 14.33 1.16
C LEU A 142 -2.86 15.37 0.03
N ASN A 143 -3.79 15.30 -0.93
CA ASN A 143 -3.84 16.28 -2.02
C ASN A 143 -4.75 17.48 -1.70
N ALA A 144 -5.60 17.39 -0.69
CA ALA A 144 -6.61 18.40 -0.38
C ALA A 144 -6.00 19.75 0.01
N VAL A 145 -4.96 19.76 0.84
CA VAL A 145 -4.28 21.00 1.26
C VAL A 145 -3.69 21.72 0.06
N LYS A 146 -2.96 21.00 -0.80
CA LYS A 146 -2.40 21.57 -2.04
C LYS A 146 -3.50 22.11 -2.94
N TRP A 147 -4.56 21.33 -3.14
CA TRP A 147 -5.71 21.72 -3.96
C TRP A 147 -6.40 22.97 -3.44
N GLN A 148 -6.60 23.06 -2.12
CA GLN A 148 -7.23 24.19 -1.45
C GLN A 148 -6.40 25.46 -1.59
N SER A 149 -5.09 25.39 -1.34
CA SER A 149 -4.17 26.52 -1.55
C SER A 149 -4.19 27.01 -3.00
N GLU A 150 -4.16 26.08 -3.96
CA GLU A 150 -4.26 26.44 -5.37
C GLU A 150 -5.62 27.07 -5.73
N ALA A 151 -6.72 26.58 -5.15
CA ALA A 151 -8.05 27.11 -5.37
C ALA A 151 -8.20 28.56 -4.84
N VAL A 152 -7.64 28.83 -3.66
CA VAL A 152 -7.60 30.19 -3.08
C VAL A 152 -6.80 31.13 -3.97
N LEU A 153 -5.63 30.69 -4.46
CA LEU A 153 -4.81 31.49 -5.38
C LEU A 153 -5.54 31.79 -6.70
N ARG A 154 -6.23 30.78 -7.28
CA ARG A 154 -7.08 30.98 -8.47
C ARG A 154 -8.16 32.02 -8.21
N LYS A 155 -8.84 31.93 -7.06
CA LYS A 155 -9.88 32.90 -6.66
C LYS A 155 -9.30 34.31 -6.53
N PHE A 156 -8.18 34.48 -5.82
CA PHE A 156 -7.51 35.78 -5.67
C PHE A 156 -7.16 36.42 -7.01
N MET A 157 -6.56 35.67 -7.93
CA MET A 157 -6.20 36.19 -9.25
C MET A 157 -7.42 36.60 -10.08
N ARG A 158 -8.52 35.85 -9.97
CA ARG A 158 -9.78 36.17 -10.64
C ARG A 158 -10.42 37.42 -10.05
N ASP A 159 -10.51 37.51 -8.72
CA ASP A 159 -11.18 38.60 -8.02
C ASP A 159 -10.43 39.94 -8.22
N ASN A 160 -9.12 39.91 -8.51
CA ASN A 160 -8.28 41.08 -8.81
C ASN A 160 -8.02 41.29 -10.32
N SER A 161 -8.71 40.56 -11.22
CA SER A 161 -8.53 40.68 -12.68
C SER A 161 -7.07 40.60 -13.15
N VAL A 162 -6.28 39.69 -12.57
CA VAL A 162 -4.88 39.49 -12.94
C VAL A 162 -4.77 39.04 -14.40
N SER A 163 -3.88 39.68 -15.17
CA SER A 163 -3.69 39.36 -16.59
C SER A 163 -3.24 37.89 -16.78
N SER A 164 -3.66 37.28 -17.89
CA SER A 164 -3.38 35.87 -18.17
C SER A 164 -1.87 35.56 -18.32
N SER A 165 -1.07 36.55 -18.75
CA SER A 165 0.39 36.46 -18.82
C SER A 165 1.02 36.41 -17.42
N LEU A 166 0.62 37.32 -16.52
CA LEU A 166 1.11 37.35 -15.15
C LEU A 166 0.66 36.11 -14.35
N ALA A 167 -0.61 35.71 -14.49
CA ALA A 167 -1.13 34.48 -13.86
C ALA A 167 -0.32 33.24 -14.27
N ARG A 168 0.09 33.14 -15.54
CA ARG A 168 0.94 32.03 -16.03
C ARG A 168 2.32 32.06 -15.39
N GLN A 169 2.92 33.23 -15.23
CA GLN A 169 4.22 33.38 -14.56
C GLN A 169 4.14 33.02 -13.07
N ILE A 170 3.05 33.42 -12.40
CA ILE A 170 2.75 33.04 -11.01
C ILE A 170 2.63 31.52 -10.91
N TRP A 171 1.83 30.87 -11.76
CA TRP A 171 1.70 29.41 -11.76
C TRP A 171 3.02 28.67 -12.02
N ARG A 172 3.84 29.16 -12.96
CA ARG A 172 5.14 28.57 -13.25
C ARG A 172 6.05 28.63 -12.02
N THR A 173 6.11 29.80 -11.38
CA THR A 173 6.95 30.03 -10.19
C THR A 173 6.44 29.23 -9.00
N TYR A 174 5.13 29.27 -8.73
CA TYR A 174 4.49 28.52 -7.66
C TYR A 174 4.71 27.02 -7.82
N ARG A 175 4.50 26.45 -9.02
CA ARG A 175 4.72 25.02 -9.27
C ARG A 175 6.19 24.63 -9.17
N PHE A 176 7.10 25.47 -9.67
CA PHE A 176 8.54 25.23 -9.54
C PHE A 176 8.98 25.24 -8.07
N GLN A 177 8.49 26.20 -7.28
CA GLN A 177 8.76 26.26 -5.85
C GLN A 177 8.12 25.08 -5.11
N THR A 178 6.84 24.75 -5.35
CA THR A 178 6.18 23.62 -4.68
C THR A 178 6.63 22.24 -5.14
N SER A 179 7.16 22.08 -6.36
CA SER A 179 7.78 20.82 -6.80
C SER A 179 9.20 20.67 -6.25
N SER A 180 9.91 21.77 -6.02
CA SER A 180 11.28 21.78 -5.46
C SER A 180 11.28 21.85 -3.93
N MET A 181 10.16 22.30 -3.33
CA MET A 181 9.82 22.22 -1.91
C MET A 181 8.98 20.98 -1.62
N GLU A 182 9.39 19.78 -2.07
CA GLU A 182 9.33 18.71 -1.09
C GLU A 182 10.12 19.26 0.10
N VAL A 183 9.41 19.69 1.15
CA VAL A 183 10.02 20.30 2.32
C VAL A 183 11.11 19.33 2.74
N LYS A 184 12.38 19.68 2.48
CA LYS A 184 13.50 18.93 3.00
C LYS A 184 13.41 19.10 4.50
N LEU A 185 12.73 18.15 5.14
CA LEU A 185 12.57 18.13 6.58
C LEU A 185 13.98 18.02 7.13
N ARG A 186 14.40 19.01 7.90
CA ARG A 186 15.70 18.91 8.57
C ARG A 186 15.60 17.81 9.59
N LYS A 187 16.70 17.11 9.81
CA LYS A 187 16.80 16.07 10.84
C LYS A 187 16.26 16.52 12.21
N GLN A 188 16.50 17.78 12.57
CA GLN A 188 16.10 18.39 13.84
C GLN A 188 14.60 18.73 13.94
N ASP A 189 13.89 18.83 12.80
CA ASP A 189 12.46 19.13 12.77
C ASP A 189 11.59 17.86 12.89
N ILE A 190 12.22 16.68 12.95
CA ILE A 190 11.55 15.37 13.01
C ILE A 190 11.66 14.82 14.44
N GLU A 191 10.58 14.92 15.21
CA GLU A 191 10.54 14.50 16.62
C GLU A 191 10.93 13.01 16.82
N CYS A 192 10.54 12.13 15.90
CA CYS A 192 10.90 10.72 15.96
C CYS A 192 12.39 10.43 15.67
N MET A 193 13.16 11.40 15.17
CA MET A 193 14.61 11.23 15.03
C MET A 193 15.31 11.23 16.39
N MET A 194 14.74 11.95 17.37
CA MET A 194 15.28 12.04 18.74
C MET A 194 15.03 10.76 19.55
N THR A 195 14.06 9.94 19.17
CA THR A 195 13.74 8.66 19.84
C THR A 195 14.54 7.48 19.31
N LEU A 196 15.19 7.62 18.15
CA LEU A 196 16.04 6.57 17.58
C LEU A 196 17.34 6.40 18.38
N PRO A 197 17.87 5.18 18.54
CA PRO A 197 19.20 4.96 19.10
C PRO A 197 20.29 5.74 18.35
N LEU A 198 21.25 6.30 19.10
CA LEU A 198 22.34 7.13 18.55
C LEU A 198 23.04 6.50 17.34
N LYS A 199 23.27 5.17 17.38
CA LYS A 199 23.89 4.42 16.28
C LYS A 199 23.12 4.53 14.95
N LEU A 200 21.80 4.54 14.97
CA LEU A 200 20.97 4.72 13.77
C LEU A 200 20.95 6.19 13.34
N GLN A 201 20.90 7.13 14.28
CA GLN A 201 20.99 8.56 13.96
C GLN A 201 22.33 8.92 13.28
N MET A 202 23.43 8.27 13.67
CA MET A 202 24.74 8.44 13.05
C MET A 202 24.76 7.88 11.62
N LYS A 203 24.17 6.70 11.40
CA LYS A 203 24.06 6.12 10.05
C LYS A 203 23.26 7.01 9.11
N ILE A 204 22.13 7.56 9.57
CA ILE A 204 21.31 8.48 8.78
C ILE A 204 22.09 9.75 8.45
N SER A 205 22.80 10.35 9.41
CA SER A 205 23.67 11.51 9.16
C SER A 205 24.76 11.20 8.14
N ALA A 206 25.41 10.03 8.24
CA ALA A 206 26.43 9.62 7.27
C ALA A 206 25.86 9.52 5.86
N GLU A 207 24.68 8.91 5.72
CA GLU A 207 24.04 8.68 4.42
C GLU A 207 23.50 9.98 3.80
N LEU A 208 22.96 10.88 4.61
CA LEU A 208 22.48 12.20 4.20
C LEU A 208 23.61 13.09 3.66
N TYR A 209 24.75 13.13 4.37
CA TYR A 209 25.85 14.04 4.04
C TYR A 209 26.90 13.43 3.10
N LYS A 210 26.84 12.12 2.82
CA LYS A 210 27.79 11.41 1.95
C LYS A 210 28.00 12.09 0.59
N PRO A 211 26.97 12.53 -0.16
CA PRO A 211 27.18 13.18 -1.44
C PRO A 211 27.98 14.48 -1.31
N ALA A 212 27.65 15.32 -0.32
CA ALA A 212 28.34 16.59 -0.07
C ALA A 212 29.81 16.35 0.36
N LEU A 213 30.04 15.39 1.24
CA LEU A 213 31.37 15.03 1.74
C LEU A 213 32.27 14.42 0.65
N GLN A 214 31.70 13.63 -0.27
CA GLN A 214 32.45 13.03 -1.38
C GLN A 214 32.94 14.06 -2.40
N HIS A 215 32.26 15.20 -2.52
CA HIS A 215 32.72 16.32 -3.36
C HIS A 215 33.90 17.09 -2.75
N MET A 216 34.16 16.95 -1.45
CA MET A 216 35.27 17.62 -0.77
C MET A 216 36.52 16.74 -0.77
N PRO A 217 37.66 17.17 -1.36
CA PRO A 217 38.85 16.33 -1.54
C PRO A 217 39.43 15.76 -0.23
N VAL A 218 39.35 16.53 0.86
CA VAL A 218 39.81 16.13 2.19
C VAL A 218 38.98 14.98 2.74
N PHE A 219 37.65 15.05 2.61
CA PHE A 219 36.73 14.05 3.12
C PHE A 219 36.64 12.82 2.22
N ALA A 220 36.86 12.95 0.90
CA ALA A 220 36.97 11.81 0.00
C ALA A 220 38.17 10.90 0.37
N LYS A 221 39.31 11.49 0.77
CA LYS A 221 40.51 10.77 1.21
C LYS A 221 40.41 10.27 2.66
N ALA A 222 39.70 11.00 3.52
CA ALA A 222 39.37 10.54 4.86
C ALA A 222 38.38 9.35 4.83
N ALA A 223 37.42 9.34 3.89
CA ALA A 223 36.45 8.24 3.74
C ALA A 223 37.09 6.90 3.37
N SER A 224 38.22 6.88 2.66
CA SER A 224 38.96 5.64 2.38
C SER A 224 39.82 5.16 3.56
N THR A 225 40.10 6.04 4.53
CA THR A 225 41.07 5.78 5.61
C THR A 225 40.39 5.59 6.97
N TYR A 226 39.28 6.30 7.21
CA TYR A 226 38.55 6.38 8.48
C TYR A 226 37.04 6.12 8.27
N ALA A 227 36.71 5.03 7.58
CA ALA A 227 35.34 4.69 7.20
C ALA A 227 34.39 4.54 8.42
N ASP A 228 34.90 4.06 9.55
CA ASP A 228 34.11 3.84 10.77
C ASP A 228 33.87 5.11 11.59
N GLU A 229 34.72 6.14 11.43
CA GLU A 229 34.64 7.40 12.18
C GLU A 229 33.85 8.47 11.41
N LEU A 230 33.74 8.35 10.08
CA LEU A 230 32.97 9.26 9.24
C LEU A 230 31.53 9.50 9.71
N PRO A 231 30.76 8.46 10.15
CA PRO A 231 29.41 8.66 10.67
C PRO A 231 29.36 9.49 11.95
N LEU A 232 30.39 9.41 12.79
CA LEU A 232 30.51 10.20 14.02
C LEU A 232 30.78 11.67 13.68
N ILE A 233 31.75 11.91 12.80
CA ILE A 233 32.11 13.24 12.33
C ILE A 233 30.91 13.88 11.64
N ALA A 234 30.27 13.18 10.70
CA ALA A 234 29.09 13.67 10.00
C ALA A 234 27.91 13.98 10.94
N HIS A 235 27.76 13.23 12.03
CA HIS A 235 26.67 13.46 13.00
C HIS A 235 26.90 14.69 13.89
N TYR A 236 28.13 14.92 14.37
CA TYR A 236 28.44 16.01 15.31
C TYR A 236 28.91 17.30 14.65
N THR A 237 29.43 17.25 13.43
CA THR A 237 30.08 18.42 12.79
C THR A 237 29.26 19.06 11.68
N LEU A 238 28.30 18.34 11.09
CA LEU A 238 27.52 18.86 9.96
C LEU A 238 26.14 19.30 10.43
N THR A 239 25.86 20.58 10.23
CA THR A 239 24.55 21.19 10.47
C THR A 239 23.93 21.63 9.14
N GLU A 240 22.66 21.29 8.94
CA GLU A 240 21.95 21.63 7.71
C GLU A 240 21.32 23.03 7.82
N HIS A 241 21.75 23.94 6.95
CA HIS A 241 21.13 25.26 6.80
C HIS A 241 20.28 25.28 5.53
N LEU A 242 18.96 25.44 5.67
CA LEU A 242 18.05 25.71 4.56
C LEU A 242 18.18 27.18 4.15
N GLY A 243 18.83 27.45 3.02
CA GLY A 243 18.74 28.77 2.39
C GLY A 243 17.38 28.92 1.74
N SER A 244 16.59 29.92 2.15
CA SER A 244 15.46 30.34 1.31
C SER A 244 15.99 31.03 0.05
N PRO A 245 15.26 31.04 -1.09
CA PRO A 245 15.67 31.79 -2.28
C PRO A 245 15.88 33.30 -2.07
N LEU A 246 15.46 33.83 -0.92
CA LEU A 246 15.62 35.23 -0.49
C LEU A 246 16.71 35.42 0.57
N GLN A 247 17.40 34.35 0.96
CA GLN A 247 18.41 34.39 2.01
C GLN A 247 19.78 34.53 1.34
N GLU A 248 20.33 35.75 1.36
CA GLU A 248 21.70 35.99 0.90
C GLU A 248 22.67 35.25 1.81
N VAL A 249 23.36 34.26 1.24
CA VAL A 249 24.37 33.44 1.93
C VAL A 249 25.69 34.19 1.87
N PHE A 250 25.82 35.26 2.66
CA PHE A 250 27.10 35.87 2.98
C PHE A 250 27.32 35.81 4.49
N HIS A 251 27.97 34.75 4.94
CA HIS A 251 28.68 34.69 6.21
C HIS A 251 29.86 33.72 6.09
#